data_AF-A0A956HWH3-F1
#
_entry.id   AF-A0A956HWH3-F1
#
_cell.length_a   1.000
_cell.length_b   1.000
_cell.length_c   1.000
_cell.angle_alpha   90.00
_cell.angle_beta   90.00
_cell.angle_gamma   90.00
#
_symmetry.space_group_name_H-M   'P 1'
#
loop_
_entity.id
_entity.type
_entity.pdbx_description
1 polymer ?
#
loop_
_entity_poly.entity_id
_entity_poly.type
_entity_poly.pdbx_seq_one_letter_code
_entity_poly.pdbx_strand_id
1 'polypeptide(L)'
;GNVGNTGGAPTCKSVGEGCAEFGECCSGKCAQGVCTGCSAAGDPCVGPADCCVDLVCNAGTCAACSLDGAGCTLATDCCSGICKQGTCVPCADPGSACTTASECCNGVGCQGSVCGATSGACTNPQDEGARSSHDLPKAVFDCANQCGVYPPPAGCIPTCMSSNYGLGAACAGCYESNLTCMVDNCASCGLDPTSAECMACFATHCGASFLACSGWPTP
;
A
#
# COMPACT_ATOMS: atom_id res chain seq x y z
N GLY A 1 -10.55 32.96 54.32
CA GLY A 1 -10.16 31.85 55.19
C GLY A 1 -10.35 30.57 54.43
N ASN A 2 -9.30 29.76 54.38
CA ASN A 2 -9.07 28.62 53.50
C ASN A 2 -9.72 27.32 54.04
N VAL A 3 -10.24 26.47 53.15
CA VAL A 3 -10.34 25.00 53.25
C VAL A 3 -10.34 24.54 51.78
N GLY A 4 -9.36 23.85 51.19
CA GLY A 4 -8.44 22.83 51.68
C GLY A 4 -8.67 21.55 50.87
N ASN A 5 -8.35 21.55 49.57
CA ASN A 5 -8.38 20.34 48.72
C ASN A 5 -6.96 19.95 48.33
N THR A 6 -6.39 19.03 49.10
CA THR A 6 -5.18 18.25 48.81
C THR A 6 -5.44 17.39 47.57
N GLY A 7 -4.71 17.52 46.46
CA GLY A 7 -3.31 17.14 46.39
C GLY A 7 -3.18 15.85 45.58
N GLY A 8 -3.37 15.97 44.27
CA GLY A 8 -3.04 14.97 43.27
C GLY A 8 -2.62 15.71 42.00
N ALA A 9 -1.59 16.54 42.12
CA ALA A 9 -0.97 17.21 40.98
C ALA A 9 -0.56 16.15 39.96
N PRO A 10 -0.62 16.43 38.63
CA PRO A 10 0.00 15.53 37.68
C PRO A 10 1.45 15.32 38.12
N THR A 11 1.91 14.07 38.23
CA THR A 11 3.25 13.71 38.70
C THR A 11 4.36 14.08 37.71
N CYS A 12 4.07 14.97 36.76
CA CYS A 12 4.92 15.36 35.65
C CYS A 12 5.02 16.89 35.57
N LYS A 13 6.14 17.35 35.04
CA LYS A 13 6.55 18.75 34.89
C LYS A 13 6.02 19.34 33.59
N SER A 14 5.68 20.62 33.64
CA SER A 14 5.14 21.38 32.51
C SER A 14 6.25 21.78 31.53
N VAL A 15 5.86 22.16 30.31
CA VAL A 15 6.80 22.72 29.32
C VAL A 15 7.54 23.94 29.90
N GLY A 16 8.86 23.98 29.74
CA GLY A 16 9.74 25.02 30.27
C GLY A 16 10.35 24.71 31.65
N GLU A 17 9.91 23.65 32.33
CA GLU A 17 10.50 23.25 33.62
C GLU A 17 11.72 22.36 33.44
N GLY A 18 12.67 22.42 34.38
CA GLY A 18 13.91 21.63 34.31
C GLY A 18 13.66 20.14 34.53
N CYS A 19 14.26 19.29 33.71
CA CYS A 19 14.11 17.83 33.75
C CYS A 19 15.46 17.10 33.63
N ALA A 20 15.56 15.91 34.22
CA ALA A 20 16.71 15.02 34.05
C ALA A 20 16.45 13.90 33.04
N GLU A 21 15.19 13.48 32.88
CA GLU A 21 14.76 12.42 31.97
C GLU A 21 13.35 12.67 31.39
N PHE A 22 13.02 11.96 30.32
CA PHE A 22 11.78 12.15 29.54
C PHE A 22 10.50 11.90 30.36
N GLY A 23 10.51 10.92 31.27
CA GLY A 23 9.36 10.58 32.11
C GLY A 23 8.99 11.65 33.14
N GLU A 24 9.87 12.63 33.38
CA GLU A 24 9.57 13.75 34.26
C GLU A 24 8.64 14.78 33.62
N CYS A 25 8.56 14.86 32.30
CA CYS A 25 7.80 15.87 31.58
C CYS A 25 6.42 15.32 31.18
N CYS A 26 5.35 16.11 31.31
CA CYS A 26 4.02 15.68 30.88
C CYS A 26 3.92 15.43 29.38
N SER A 27 4.80 16.06 28.60
CA SER A 27 4.96 15.82 27.17
C SER A 27 5.73 14.54 26.85
N GLY A 28 6.37 13.90 27.85
CA GLY A 28 7.32 12.82 27.62
C GLY A 28 8.64 13.25 26.96
N LYS A 29 8.90 14.57 26.83
CA LYS A 29 10.12 15.09 26.21
C LYS A 29 10.91 15.98 27.15
N CYS A 30 12.14 15.55 27.44
CA CYS A 30 13.17 16.36 28.08
C CYS A 30 14.29 16.66 27.08
N ALA A 31 14.43 17.93 26.67
CA ALA A 31 15.48 18.35 25.75
C ALA A 31 16.35 19.43 26.39
N GLN A 32 17.67 19.22 26.39
CA GLN A 32 18.64 20.14 27.00
C GLN A 32 18.34 20.44 28.48
N GLY A 33 17.83 19.45 29.21
CA GLY A 33 17.48 19.57 30.63
C GLY A 33 16.21 20.37 30.90
N VAL A 34 15.38 20.63 29.89
CA VAL A 34 14.12 21.35 30.01
C VAL A 34 13.00 20.58 29.30
N CYS A 35 11.82 20.54 29.92
CA CYS A 35 10.63 19.93 29.32
C CYS A 35 10.20 20.73 28.09
N THR A 36 10.09 20.07 26.95
CA THR A 36 9.65 20.70 25.69
C THR A 36 8.27 20.22 25.30
N GLY A 37 7.57 20.99 24.48
CA GLY A 37 6.31 20.55 23.88
C GLY A 37 6.50 19.29 23.01
N CYS A 38 5.40 18.59 22.81
CA CYS A 38 5.26 17.45 21.90
C CYS A 38 4.12 17.74 20.92
N SER A 39 4.08 17.00 19.81
CA SER A 39 3.04 17.06 18.80
C SER A 39 1.81 16.26 19.27
N ALA A 40 0.62 16.87 19.21
CA ALA A 40 -0.64 16.21 19.55
C ALA A 40 -1.11 15.28 18.42
N ALA A 41 -2.18 14.51 18.66
CA ALA A 41 -2.75 13.66 17.61
C ALA A 41 -3.19 14.52 16.41
N GLY A 42 -2.75 14.16 15.21
CA GLY A 42 -2.97 14.92 13.97
C GLY A 42 -1.88 15.94 13.63
N ASP A 43 -0.95 16.22 14.54
CA ASP A 43 0.17 17.13 14.28
C ASP A 43 1.32 16.44 13.54
N PRO A 44 2.11 17.19 12.75
CA PRO A 44 3.25 16.65 12.04
C PRO A 44 4.36 16.17 12.99
N CYS A 45 5.10 15.16 12.54
CA CYS A 45 6.26 14.59 13.23
C CYS A 45 7.30 14.08 12.22
N VAL A 46 8.57 14.03 12.65
CA VAL A 46 9.67 13.44 11.87
C VAL A 46 10.06 12.09 12.47
N GLY A 47 9.97 11.95 13.79
CA GLY A 47 10.27 10.70 14.48
C GLY A 47 9.32 10.43 15.64
N PRO A 48 9.35 9.19 16.19
CA PRO A 48 8.45 8.77 17.26
C PRO A 48 8.61 9.61 18.53
N ALA A 49 9.79 10.18 18.76
CA ALA A 49 10.02 11.03 19.91
C ALA A 49 9.21 12.34 19.85
N ASP A 50 8.72 12.77 18.68
CA ASP A 50 8.01 14.05 18.46
C ASP A 50 6.61 14.08 19.03
N CYS A 51 5.94 12.94 19.02
CA CYS A 51 4.58 12.82 19.47
C CYS A 51 4.51 12.77 20.99
N CYS A 52 3.40 13.26 21.53
CA CYS A 52 3.13 13.16 22.96
C CYS A 52 3.06 11.70 23.42
N VAL A 53 3.12 11.49 24.73
CA VAL A 53 2.98 10.15 25.33
C VAL A 53 1.75 9.42 24.76
N ASP A 54 1.90 8.12 24.54
CA ASP A 54 0.91 7.21 23.94
C ASP A 54 0.56 7.47 22.46
N LEU A 55 1.30 8.36 21.78
CA LEU A 55 1.19 8.57 20.34
C LEU A 55 2.44 8.08 19.61
N VAL A 56 2.25 7.63 18.37
CA VAL A 56 3.33 7.24 17.48
C VAL A 56 3.37 8.13 16.25
N CYS A 57 4.57 8.37 15.73
CA CYS A 57 4.73 9.06 14.46
C CYS A 57 4.49 8.06 13.31
N ASN A 58 3.33 8.15 12.67
CA ASN A 58 2.95 7.29 11.55
C ASN A 58 2.69 8.14 10.30
N ALA A 59 3.34 7.80 9.20
CA ALA A 59 3.26 8.55 7.94
C ALA A 59 3.45 10.08 8.10
N GLY A 60 4.35 10.48 9.01
CA GLY A 60 4.67 11.88 9.28
C GLY A 60 3.65 12.63 10.14
N THR A 61 2.68 11.93 10.73
CA THR A 61 1.67 12.51 11.64
C THR A 61 1.58 11.72 12.93
N CYS A 62 1.39 12.40 14.05
CA CYS A 62 1.18 11.76 15.34
C CYS A 62 -0.21 11.12 15.42
N ALA A 63 -0.29 9.83 15.72
CA ALA A 63 -1.54 9.09 15.78
C ALA A 63 -1.61 8.19 17.02
N ALA A 64 -2.82 8.02 17.53
CA ALA A 64 -3.14 7.03 18.56
C ALA A 64 -3.40 5.68 17.87
N CYS A 65 -2.33 4.97 17.54
CA CYS A 65 -2.38 3.64 16.95
C CYS A 65 -1.13 2.84 17.33
N SER A 66 -1.21 1.52 17.15
CA SER A 66 -0.16 0.57 17.46
C SER A 66 0.61 0.22 16.19
N LEU A 67 1.94 0.15 16.29
CA LEU A 67 2.82 -0.22 15.18
C LEU A 67 2.74 -1.72 14.89
N ASP A 68 3.24 -2.13 13.73
CA ASP A 68 3.33 -3.53 13.34
C ASP A 68 4.12 -4.34 14.39
N GLY A 69 3.62 -5.52 14.74
CA GLY A 69 4.13 -6.39 15.79
C GLY A 69 3.52 -6.16 17.19
N ALA A 70 2.81 -5.05 17.41
CA ALA A 70 2.12 -4.78 18.67
C ALA A 70 0.82 -5.61 18.80
N GLY A 71 0.35 -5.80 20.03
CA GLY A 71 -0.94 -6.46 20.28
C GLY A 71 -2.13 -5.58 19.91
N CYS A 72 -3.21 -6.18 19.42
CA CYS A 72 -4.44 -5.49 19.03
C CYS A 72 -5.68 -6.34 19.26
N THR A 73 -6.84 -5.68 19.30
CA THR A 73 -8.16 -6.33 19.36
C THR A 73 -9.04 -5.96 18.17
N LEU A 74 -8.83 -4.77 17.61
CA LEU A 74 -9.56 -4.21 16.48
C LEU A 74 -8.56 -3.72 15.42
N ALA A 75 -9.01 -3.71 14.17
CA ALA A 75 -8.25 -3.15 13.04
C ALA A 75 -7.82 -1.69 13.28
N THR A 76 -8.69 -0.89 13.91
CA THR A 76 -8.44 0.52 14.24
C THR A 76 -7.38 0.72 15.31
N ASP A 77 -7.01 -0.34 16.04
CA ASP A 77 -5.92 -0.28 17.02
C ASP A 77 -4.56 -0.19 16.31
N CYS A 78 -4.48 -0.61 15.04
CA CYS A 78 -3.24 -0.71 14.28
C CYS A 78 -3.09 0.45 13.30
N CYS A 79 -1.89 1.00 13.20
CA CYS A 79 -1.58 2.06 12.24
C CYS A 79 -1.72 1.59 10.78
N SER A 80 -1.52 0.30 10.53
CA SER A 80 -1.78 -0.35 9.24
C SER A 80 -3.26 -0.55 8.94
N GLY A 81 -4.14 -0.42 9.95
CA GLY A 81 -5.55 -0.78 9.87
C GLY A 81 -5.81 -2.29 9.87
N ILE A 82 -4.81 -3.13 10.23
CA ILE A 82 -4.92 -4.58 10.13
C ILE A 82 -4.49 -5.24 11.45
N CYS A 83 -5.47 -5.86 12.13
CA CYS A 83 -5.23 -6.69 13.30
C CYS A 83 -5.42 -8.17 12.94
N LYS A 84 -4.32 -8.93 12.86
CA LYS A 84 -4.33 -10.34 12.45
C LYS A 84 -3.90 -11.22 13.60
N GLN A 85 -4.81 -12.10 14.05
CA GLN A 85 -4.57 -13.01 15.19
C GLN A 85 -4.11 -12.29 16.47
N GLY A 86 -4.62 -11.08 16.71
CA GLY A 86 -4.29 -10.28 17.89
C GLY A 86 -2.98 -9.49 17.78
N THR A 87 -2.36 -9.44 16.60
CA THR A 87 -1.15 -8.65 16.35
C THR A 87 -1.36 -7.70 15.16
N CYS A 88 -0.88 -6.47 15.28
CA CYS A 88 -0.82 -5.53 14.17
C CYS A 88 0.18 -6.03 13.13
N VAL A 89 -0.23 -6.07 11.87
CA VAL A 89 0.61 -6.52 10.77
C VAL A 89 0.58 -5.50 9.65
N PRO A 90 1.64 -5.40 8.82
CA PRO A 90 1.58 -4.59 7.62
C PRO A 90 0.51 -5.15 6.68
N CYS A 91 0.09 -4.34 5.71
CA CYS A 91 -0.70 -4.85 4.61
C CYS A 91 0.09 -5.90 3.81
N ALA A 92 -0.65 -6.79 3.16
CA ALA A 92 -0.13 -7.88 2.36
C ALA A 92 0.06 -7.41 0.92
N ASP A 93 1.27 -7.62 0.40
CA ASP A 93 1.61 -7.32 -0.99
C ASP A 93 0.79 -8.17 -1.97
N PRO A 94 0.64 -7.73 -3.24
CA PRO A 94 0.06 -8.57 -4.28
C PRO A 94 0.69 -9.98 -4.33
N GLY A 95 -0.14 -11.01 -4.39
CA GLY A 95 0.23 -12.43 -4.32
C GLY A 95 0.27 -13.02 -2.90
N SER A 96 0.29 -12.21 -1.85
CA SER A 96 0.34 -12.68 -0.46
C SER A 96 -0.99 -13.22 0.04
N ALA A 97 -0.97 -14.13 1.00
CA ALA A 97 -2.19 -14.73 1.54
C ALA A 97 -3.05 -13.72 2.32
N CYS A 98 -4.36 -13.76 2.12
CA CYS A 98 -5.33 -12.89 2.78
C CYS A 98 -6.63 -13.63 3.09
N THR A 99 -7.43 -13.06 3.99
CA THR A 99 -8.81 -13.52 4.26
C THR A 99 -9.85 -12.46 3.92
N THR A 100 -9.51 -11.17 4.01
CA THR A 100 -10.37 -10.05 3.62
C THR A 100 -9.62 -9.04 2.75
N ALA A 101 -10.35 -8.28 1.93
CA ALA A 101 -9.75 -7.27 1.04
C ALA A 101 -8.98 -6.17 1.79
N SER A 102 -9.37 -5.86 3.03
CA SER A 102 -8.70 -4.88 3.88
C SER A 102 -7.28 -5.29 4.29
N GLU A 103 -6.91 -6.57 4.16
CA GLU A 103 -5.55 -7.02 4.43
C GLU A 103 -4.56 -6.61 3.33
N CYS A 104 -5.04 -6.24 2.15
CA CYS A 104 -4.20 -6.09 0.97
C CYS A 104 -3.77 -4.64 0.74
N CYS A 105 -2.50 -4.45 0.37
CA CYS A 105 -1.95 -3.12 0.10
C CYS A 105 -2.63 -2.46 -1.12
N ASN A 106 -2.65 -1.13 -1.14
CA ASN A 106 -3.08 -0.31 -2.29
C ASN A 106 -4.54 -0.57 -2.74
N GLY A 107 -5.39 -1.10 -1.85
CA GLY A 107 -6.82 -1.29 -2.13
C GLY A 107 -7.12 -2.44 -3.09
N VAL A 108 -6.19 -3.37 -3.29
CA VAL A 108 -6.47 -4.58 -4.08
C VAL A 108 -7.38 -5.53 -3.29
N GLY A 109 -8.18 -6.32 -4.01
CA GLY A 109 -9.09 -7.28 -3.38
C GLY A 109 -8.35 -8.47 -2.76
N CYS A 110 -9.03 -9.17 -1.84
CA CYS A 110 -8.64 -10.50 -1.41
C CYS A 110 -9.51 -11.52 -2.12
N GLN A 111 -8.93 -12.26 -3.07
CA GLN A 111 -9.66 -13.21 -3.91
C GLN A 111 -8.87 -14.51 -3.98
N GLY A 112 -9.54 -15.65 -3.82
CA GLY A 112 -8.84 -16.94 -3.77
C GLY A 112 -7.81 -17.04 -2.63
N SER A 113 -8.05 -16.37 -1.51
CA SER A 113 -7.13 -16.25 -0.36
C SER A 113 -5.79 -15.61 -0.68
N VAL A 114 -5.69 -14.84 -1.77
CA VAL A 114 -4.50 -14.05 -2.11
C VAL A 114 -4.85 -12.59 -2.45
N CYS A 115 -3.97 -11.67 -2.09
CA CYS A 115 -4.09 -10.25 -2.38
C CYS A 115 -3.83 -10.01 -3.86
N GLY A 116 -4.79 -9.44 -4.58
CA GLY A 116 -4.62 -9.18 -6.00
C GLY A 116 -5.93 -8.81 -6.67
N ALA A 117 -5.81 -8.20 -7.86
CA ALA A 117 -6.95 -8.09 -8.77
C ALA A 117 -7.49 -9.50 -9.05
N THR A 118 -8.80 -9.65 -8.97
CA THR A 118 -9.61 -10.87 -9.23
C THR A 118 -8.81 -12.01 -9.82
N SER A 119 -8.59 -13.09 -9.07
CA SER A 119 -8.02 -14.32 -9.63
C SER A 119 -8.84 -14.76 -10.85
N GLY A 120 -8.22 -14.79 -12.04
CA GLY A 120 -8.97 -15.09 -13.27
C GLY A 120 -9.77 -13.92 -13.82
N ALA A 121 -9.27 -12.69 -13.69
CA ALA A 121 -9.94 -11.50 -14.21
C ALA A 121 -10.34 -11.62 -15.68
N CYS A 122 -9.56 -12.38 -16.46
CA CYS A 122 -9.72 -12.59 -17.90
C CYS A 122 -10.40 -13.93 -18.26
N THR A 123 -10.89 -14.72 -17.29
CA THR A 123 -11.47 -16.06 -17.57
C THR A 123 -12.99 -16.03 -17.77
N ASN A 124 -13.58 -14.86 -17.96
CA ASN A 124 -15.00 -14.74 -18.31
C ASN A 124 -15.18 -14.77 -19.84
N PRO A 125 -16.39 -15.07 -20.34
CA PRO A 125 -16.63 -15.16 -21.78
C PRO A 125 -16.35 -13.89 -22.58
N GLN A 126 -16.47 -12.70 -21.96
CA GLN A 126 -16.16 -11.43 -22.62
C GLN A 126 -14.66 -11.35 -22.95
N ASP A 127 -13.81 -11.63 -21.96
CA ASP A 127 -12.35 -11.58 -22.13
C ASP A 127 -11.84 -12.73 -23.01
N GLU A 128 -12.42 -13.93 -22.91
CA GLU A 128 -12.14 -15.03 -23.83
C GLU A 128 -12.50 -14.65 -25.28
N GLY A 129 -13.63 -13.96 -25.47
CA GLY A 129 -14.02 -13.39 -26.75
C GLY A 129 -12.99 -12.40 -27.29
N ALA A 130 -12.51 -11.48 -26.45
CA ALA A 130 -11.47 -10.52 -26.81
C ALA A 130 -10.15 -11.22 -27.20
N ARG A 131 -9.71 -12.21 -26.41
CA ARG A 131 -8.48 -12.98 -26.69
C ARG A 131 -8.56 -13.78 -27.99
N SER A 132 -9.72 -14.33 -28.31
CA SER A 132 -9.92 -15.06 -29.57
C SER A 132 -10.01 -14.14 -30.79
N SER A 133 -10.36 -12.86 -30.58
CA SER A 133 -10.61 -11.90 -31.66
C SER A 133 -9.43 -10.96 -31.93
N HIS A 134 -8.49 -10.83 -30.98
CA HIS A 134 -7.44 -9.83 -31.02
C HIS A 134 -6.07 -10.39 -30.60
N ASP A 135 -5.02 -9.85 -31.20
CA ASP A 135 -3.65 -9.97 -30.70
C ASP A 135 -3.49 -9.02 -29.50
N LEU A 136 -3.78 -9.52 -28.30
CA LEU A 136 -3.77 -8.71 -27.08
C LEU A 136 -2.40 -8.14 -26.72
N PRO A 137 -1.27 -8.88 -26.86
CA PRO A 137 0.06 -8.28 -26.75
C PRO A 137 0.21 -7.05 -27.64
N LYS A 138 -0.16 -7.16 -28.93
CA LYS A 138 -0.11 -6.02 -29.84
C LYS A 138 -1.08 -4.91 -29.45
N ALA A 139 -2.28 -5.24 -28.99
CA ALA A 139 -3.29 -4.29 -28.53
C ALA A 139 -2.76 -3.41 -27.38
N VAL A 140 -2.01 -4.00 -26.43
CA VAL A 140 -1.38 -3.25 -25.34
C VAL A 140 -0.37 -2.25 -25.86
N PHE A 141 0.45 -2.62 -26.86
CA PHE A 141 1.39 -1.68 -27.49
C PHE A 141 0.69 -0.58 -28.27
N ASP A 142 -0.36 -0.91 -29.02
CA ASP A 142 -1.15 0.08 -29.74
C ASP A 142 -1.80 1.08 -28.74
N CYS A 143 -2.31 0.59 -27.61
CA CYS A 143 -2.83 1.42 -26.52
C CYS A 143 -1.76 2.27 -25.84
N ALA A 144 -0.57 1.73 -25.57
CA ALA A 144 0.54 2.50 -25.01
C ALA A 144 0.96 3.65 -25.91
N ASN A 145 1.02 3.42 -27.23
CA ASN A 145 1.29 4.46 -28.22
C ASN A 145 0.17 5.51 -28.27
N GLN A 146 -1.10 5.10 -28.16
CA GLN A 146 -2.24 6.02 -28.09
C GLN A 146 -2.22 6.88 -26.83
N CYS A 147 -1.74 6.34 -25.70
CA CYS A 147 -1.59 7.09 -24.45
C CYS A 147 -0.44 8.13 -24.52
N GLY A 148 0.45 8.06 -25.52
CA GLY A 148 1.35 9.14 -25.95
C GLY A 148 2.52 9.50 -25.02
N VAL A 149 2.49 9.13 -23.75
CA VAL A 149 3.57 9.29 -22.76
C VAL A 149 4.02 7.93 -22.26
N TYR A 150 5.33 7.74 -22.09
CA TYR A 150 5.89 6.57 -21.42
C TYR A 150 6.57 6.99 -20.11
N PRO A 151 6.17 6.43 -18.96
CA PRO A 151 5.03 5.52 -18.79
C PRO A 151 3.68 6.23 -19.03
N PRO A 152 2.64 5.49 -19.50
CA PRO A 152 1.31 6.06 -19.75
C PRO A 152 0.63 6.51 -18.45
N PRO A 153 -0.33 7.45 -18.52
CA PRO A 153 -1.07 7.88 -17.33
C PRO A 153 -1.88 6.71 -16.76
N ALA A 154 -1.93 6.62 -15.44
CA ALA A 154 -2.70 5.58 -14.75
C ALA A 154 -4.16 5.55 -15.27
N GLY A 155 -4.65 4.35 -15.57
CA GLY A 155 -6.00 4.13 -16.10
C GLY A 155 -6.14 4.32 -17.62
N CYS A 156 -5.13 4.84 -18.34
CA CYS A 156 -5.22 5.02 -19.79
C CYS A 156 -5.25 3.68 -20.54
N ILE A 157 -4.33 2.78 -20.22
CA ILE A 157 -4.24 1.44 -20.82
C ILE A 157 -5.52 0.62 -20.60
N PRO A 158 -6.05 0.45 -19.38
CA PRO A 158 -7.23 -0.38 -19.18
C PRO A 158 -8.47 0.23 -19.86
N THR A 159 -8.57 1.56 -19.92
CA THR A 159 -9.64 2.25 -20.65
C THR A 159 -9.54 1.96 -22.15
N CYS A 160 -8.36 2.10 -22.75
CA CYS A 160 -8.13 1.79 -24.16
C CYS A 160 -8.43 0.32 -24.49
N MET A 161 -7.95 -0.62 -23.67
CA MET A 161 -8.19 -2.05 -23.85
C MET A 161 -9.68 -2.40 -23.77
N SER A 162 -10.39 -1.79 -22.83
CA SER A 162 -11.84 -1.99 -22.68
C SER A 162 -12.62 -1.40 -23.86
N SER A 163 -12.27 -0.19 -24.29
CA SER A 163 -13.00 0.52 -25.36
C SER A 163 -12.72 -0.01 -26.77
N ASN A 164 -11.49 -0.41 -27.06
CA ASN A 164 -11.07 -0.76 -28.42
C ASN A 164 -11.00 -2.28 -28.67
N TYR A 165 -10.81 -3.08 -27.61
CA TYR A 165 -10.58 -4.53 -27.73
C TYR A 165 -11.57 -5.37 -26.90
N GLY A 166 -12.53 -4.72 -26.22
CA GLY A 166 -13.65 -5.39 -25.58
C GLY A 166 -13.33 -6.11 -24.27
N LEU A 167 -12.16 -5.85 -23.66
CA LEU A 167 -11.81 -6.45 -22.37
C LEU A 167 -12.71 -5.91 -21.25
N GLY A 168 -12.98 -6.76 -20.27
CA GLY A 168 -13.56 -6.35 -19.00
C GLY A 168 -12.57 -5.47 -18.24
N ALA A 169 -13.06 -4.48 -17.50
CA ALA A 169 -12.21 -3.53 -16.77
C ALA A 169 -11.21 -4.21 -15.82
N ALA A 170 -11.62 -5.32 -15.19
CA ALA A 170 -10.73 -6.10 -14.33
C ALA A 170 -9.59 -6.76 -15.11
N CYS A 171 -9.88 -7.42 -16.25
CA CYS A 171 -8.87 -8.02 -17.11
C CYS A 171 -7.94 -6.97 -17.72
N ALA A 172 -8.50 -5.83 -18.15
CA ALA A 172 -7.74 -4.71 -18.68
C ALA A 172 -6.74 -4.14 -17.65
N GLY A 173 -7.12 -4.10 -16.37
CA GLY A 173 -6.22 -3.71 -15.27
C GLY A 173 -5.05 -4.69 -15.03
N CYS A 174 -5.19 -5.96 -15.40
CA CYS A 174 -4.07 -6.92 -15.34
C CYS A 174 -2.96 -6.56 -16.34
N TYR A 175 -3.32 -6.06 -17.51
CA TYR A 175 -2.35 -5.63 -18.53
C TYR A 175 -1.61 -4.35 -18.14
N GLU A 176 -2.28 -3.42 -17.46
CA GLU A 176 -1.62 -2.23 -16.90
C GLU A 176 -0.61 -2.60 -15.82
N SER A 177 -1.03 -3.42 -14.84
CA SER A 177 -0.14 -3.91 -13.77
C SER A 177 1.07 -4.65 -14.34
N ASN A 178 0.85 -5.41 -15.42
CA ASN A 178 1.91 -6.11 -16.11
C ASN A 178 2.88 -5.16 -16.83
N LEU A 179 2.38 -4.13 -17.51
CA LEU A 179 3.22 -3.13 -18.17
C LEU A 179 4.12 -2.43 -17.15
N THR A 180 3.61 -2.06 -15.99
CA THR A 180 4.40 -1.48 -14.89
C THR A 180 5.50 -2.43 -14.44
N CYS A 181 5.18 -3.71 -14.18
CA CYS A 181 6.18 -4.70 -13.82
C CYS A 181 7.31 -4.82 -14.86
N MET A 182 6.96 -4.77 -16.15
CA MET A 182 7.90 -4.85 -17.26
C MET A 182 8.81 -3.62 -17.34
N VAL A 183 8.28 -2.43 -17.07
CA VAL A 183 9.08 -1.19 -17.01
C VAL A 183 10.12 -1.30 -15.88
N ASP A 184 9.70 -1.80 -14.72
CA ASP A 184 10.52 -1.83 -13.51
C ASP A 184 11.59 -2.94 -13.55
N ASN A 185 11.31 -4.08 -14.18
CA ASN A 185 12.16 -5.27 -14.11
C ASN A 185 12.82 -5.64 -15.44
N CYS A 186 12.32 -5.12 -16.57
CA CYS A 186 12.70 -5.56 -17.92
C CYS A 186 13.03 -4.40 -18.85
N ALA A 187 13.95 -3.51 -18.43
CA ALA A 187 14.32 -2.29 -19.15
C ALA A 187 14.78 -2.49 -20.61
N SER A 188 15.30 -3.67 -20.98
CA SER A 188 15.68 -4.01 -22.35
C SER A 188 14.50 -4.19 -23.30
N CYS A 189 13.28 -4.35 -22.78
CA CYS A 189 12.06 -4.58 -23.56
C CYS A 189 11.52 -3.36 -24.30
N GLY A 190 11.98 -2.15 -23.99
CA GLY A 190 11.44 -0.91 -24.58
C GLY A 190 11.64 -0.79 -26.10
N LEU A 191 12.61 -1.52 -26.67
CA LEU A 191 12.93 -1.48 -28.10
C LEU A 191 12.20 -2.57 -28.90
N ASP A 192 12.13 -3.77 -28.34
CA ASP A 192 11.40 -4.90 -28.89
C ASP A 192 10.83 -5.76 -27.76
N PRO A 193 9.57 -5.52 -27.37
CA PRO A 193 8.92 -6.24 -26.30
C PRO A 193 8.48 -7.66 -26.71
N THR A 194 8.61 -8.00 -27.98
CA THR A 194 8.32 -9.34 -28.51
C THR A 194 9.57 -10.21 -28.67
N SER A 195 10.74 -9.64 -28.38
CA SER A 195 12.02 -10.35 -28.42
C SER A 195 12.07 -11.51 -27.42
N ALA A 196 12.82 -12.57 -27.75
CA ALA A 196 13.00 -13.73 -26.87
C ALA A 196 13.57 -13.35 -25.49
N GLU A 197 14.46 -12.35 -25.45
CA GLU A 197 15.04 -11.80 -24.23
C GLU A 197 13.98 -11.14 -23.34
N CYS A 198 13.09 -10.37 -23.97
CA CYS A 198 11.99 -9.72 -23.26
C CYS A 198 10.98 -10.74 -22.71
N MET A 199 10.61 -11.74 -23.52
CA MET A 199 9.73 -12.83 -23.10
C MET A 199 10.33 -13.63 -21.93
N ALA A 200 11.64 -13.88 -21.94
CA ALA A 200 12.34 -14.55 -20.83
C ALA A 200 12.35 -13.70 -19.55
N CYS A 201 12.60 -12.38 -19.67
CA CYS A 201 12.53 -11.46 -18.54
C CYS A 201 11.12 -11.40 -17.95
N PHE A 202 10.13 -11.24 -18.80
CA PHE A 202 8.71 -11.26 -18.42
C PHE A 202 8.37 -12.55 -17.68
N ALA A 203 8.71 -13.72 -18.22
CA ALA A 203 8.41 -15.00 -17.60
C ALA A 203 9.06 -15.14 -16.22
N THR A 204 10.27 -14.57 -16.05
CA THR A 204 11.03 -14.63 -14.80
C THR A 204 10.48 -13.68 -13.73
N HIS A 205 10.09 -12.46 -14.11
CA HIS A 205 9.79 -11.38 -13.15
C HIS A 205 8.30 -11.04 -13.04
N CYS A 206 7.54 -11.15 -14.12
CA CYS A 206 6.18 -10.62 -14.23
C CYS A 206 5.11 -11.69 -14.54
N GLY A 207 5.51 -12.85 -15.03
CA GLY A 207 4.60 -13.88 -15.53
C GLY A 207 3.71 -14.49 -14.45
N ALA A 208 4.26 -14.75 -13.26
CA ALA A 208 3.49 -15.29 -12.13
C ALA A 208 2.38 -14.32 -11.69
N SER A 209 2.70 -13.03 -11.57
CA SER A 209 1.74 -11.99 -11.20
C SER A 209 0.68 -11.77 -12.28
N PHE A 210 1.08 -11.81 -13.55
CA PHE A 210 0.14 -11.72 -14.68
C PHE A 210 -0.82 -12.91 -14.72
N LEU A 211 -0.31 -14.14 -14.55
CA LEU A 211 -1.15 -15.34 -14.47
C LEU A 211 -2.10 -15.28 -13.28
N ALA A 212 -1.63 -14.85 -12.11
CA ALA A 212 -2.46 -14.72 -10.92
C ALA A 212 -3.61 -13.73 -11.13
N CYS A 213 -3.34 -12.60 -11.80
CA CYS A 213 -4.35 -11.59 -12.12
C CYS A 213 -5.30 -12.07 -13.23
N SER A 214 -4.76 -12.40 -14.40
CA SER A 214 -5.56 -12.67 -15.60
C SER A 214 -6.23 -14.05 -15.56
N GLY A 215 -5.62 -15.04 -14.92
CA GLY A 215 -5.94 -16.46 -15.08
C GLY A 215 -5.54 -17.04 -16.43
N TRP A 216 -4.83 -16.29 -17.28
CA TRP A 216 -4.28 -16.78 -18.53
C TRP A 216 -2.80 -17.14 -18.39
N PRO A 217 -2.38 -18.30 -18.93
CA PRO A 217 -0.97 -18.61 -19.01
C PRO A 217 -0.27 -17.58 -19.88
N THR A 218 0.93 -17.24 -19.46
CA THR A 218 1.88 -16.48 -20.26
C THR A 218 2.26 -17.26 -21.52
N PRO A 219 2.43 -16.61 -22.68
CA PRO A 219 2.92 -17.28 -23.90
C PRO A 219 4.32 -17.89 -23.71
#